data_AF-A0A1J5FT80-F1
#
_entry.id   AF-A0A1J5FT80-F1
#
_cell.length_a   1.000
_cell.length_b   1.000
_cell.length_c   1.000
_cell.angle_alpha   90.00
_cell.angle_beta   90.00
_cell.angle_gamma   90.00
#
_symmetry.space_group_name_H-M   'P 1'
#
loop_
_entity.id
_entity.type
_entity.pdbx_description
1 polymer ?
#
loop_
_entity_poly.entity_id
_entity_poly.type
_entity_poly.pdbx_seq_one_letter_code
_entity_poly.pdbx_strand_id
1 'polypeptide(L)' 'MLLLEKNKKAKEFFNSLSFTNRKEYVTWIVSAKREETKQKRLKELINKLVEGKKNPSEK' A
#
# COMPACT_ATOMS: atom_id res chain seq x y z
N MET A 1 -0.52 -7.27 -8.55
CA MET A 1 0.12 -6.70 -7.35
C MET A 1 1.65 -6.72 -7.48
N LEU A 2 2.20 -6.49 -8.69
CA LEU A 2 3.62 -6.68 -9.02
C LEU A 2 4.60 -5.72 -8.33
N LEU A 3 4.12 -4.58 -7.81
CA LEU A 3 5.00 -3.54 -7.26
C LEU A 3 5.55 -3.90 -5.87
N LEU A 4 4.78 -4.66 -5.07
CA LEU A 4 5.23 -5.16 -3.77
C LEU A 4 6.31 -6.24 -3.93
N GLU A 5 6.34 -6.94 -5.07
CA GLU A 5 7.35 -7.97 -5.33
C GLU A 5 8.74 -7.39 -5.53
N LYS A 6 8.83 -6.13 -5.99
CA LYS A 6 10.10 -5.41 -6.13
C LYS A 6 10.67 -4.90 -4.80
N ASN A 7 9.84 -4.77 -3.76
CA ASN A 7 10.27 -4.23 -2.45
C ASN A 7 9.97 -5.21 -1.32
N LYS A 8 10.96 -6.05 -0.97
CA LYS A 8 10.86 -7.04 0.12
C LYS A 8 10.42 -6.42 1.45
N LYS A 9 11.04 -5.30 1.88
CA LYS A 9 10.68 -4.61 3.13
C LYS A 9 9.20 -4.21 3.19
N ALA A 10 8.71 -3.55 2.14
CA ALA A 10 7.31 -3.15 2.07
C ALA A 10 6.38 -4.38 2.06
N LYS A 11 6.76 -5.45 1.35
CA LYS A 11 5.99 -6.71 1.29
C LYS A 11 5.91 -7.40 2.65
N GLU A 12 7.02 -7.51 3.38
CA GLU A 12 7.04 -8.09 4.72
C GLU A 12 6.22 -7.27 5.69
N PHE A 13 6.37 -5.94 5.68
CA PHE A 13 5.58 -5.06 6.53
C PHE A 13 4.09 -5.18 6.21
N PHE A 14 3.71 -5.10 4.93
CA PHE A 14 2.32 -5.29 4.50
C PHE A 14 1.74 -6.65 4.92
N ASN A 15 2.53 -7.73 4.84
CA ASN A 15 2.11 -9.05 5.28
C ASN A 15 1.95 -9.13 6.81
N SER A 16 2.75 -8.39 7.57
CA SER A 16 2.62 -8.28 9.02
C SER A 16 1.39 -7.48 9.47
N LEU A 17 0.81 -6.66 8.58
CA LEU A 17 -0.39 -5.87 8.89
C LEU A 17 -1.62 -6.77 9.12
N SER A 18 -2.52 -6.29 9.97
CA SER A 18 -3.82 -6.91 10.19
C SER A 18 -4.66 -6.94 8.90
N PHE A 19 -5.62 -7.86 8.83
CA PHE A 19 -6.54 -7.97 7.69
C PHE A 19 -7.24 -6.64 7.38
N THR A 20 -7.69 -5.91 8.41
CA THR A 20 -8.33 -4.59 8.27
C THR A 20 -7.41 -3.59 7.60
N ASN A 21 -6.16 -3.47 8.08
CA ASN A 21 -5.20 -2.52 7.52
C ASN A 21 -4.82 -2.85 6.07
N ARG A 22 -4.62 -4.13 5.75
CA ARG A 22 -4.41 -4.56 4.37
C ARG A 22 -5.60 -4.21 3.49
N LYS A 23 -6.83 -4.44 3.97
CA LYS A 23 -8.06 -4.10 3.27
C LYS A 23 -8.18 -2.61 3.02
N GLU A 24 -7.81 -1.76 3.98
CA GLU A 24 -7.82 -0.29 3.81
C GLU A 24 -6.88 0.14 2.69
N TYR A 25 -5.64 -0.34 2.68
CA TYR A 25 -4.68 -0.03 1.61
C TYR A 25 -5.17 -0.50 0.24
N VAL A 26 -5.68 -1.73 0.16
CA VAL A 26 -6.24 -2.25 -1.10
C VAL A 26 -7.42 -1.39 -1.54
N THR A 27 -8.38 -1.12 -0.66
CA THR A 27 -9.56 -0.27 -0.93
C THR A 27 -9.16 1.12 -1.39
N TRP A 28 -8.16 1.72 -0.74
CA TRP A 28 -7.61 3.00 -1.14
C TRP A 28 -7.03 2.96 -2.55
N ILE A 29 -6.28 1.92 -2.93
CA ILE A 29 -5.75 1.79 -4.29
C ILE A 29 -6.88 1.55 -5.29
N VAL A 30 -7.80 0.60 -5.03
CA VAL A 30 -8.86 0.24 -5.98
C VAL A 30 -9.94 1.31 -6.12
N SER A 31 -10.13 2.18 -5.13
CA SER A 31 -11.06 3.31 -5.22
C SER A 31 -10.65 4.37 -6.27
N ALA A 32 -9.38 4.37 -6.70
CA ALA A 32 -8.94 5.25 -7.77
C ALA A 32 -9.47 4.76 -9.13
N LYS A 33 -10.31 5.58 -9.78
CA LYS A 33 -10.87 5.27 -11.11
C LYS A 33 -9.82 5.34 -12.23
N ARG A 34 -8.85 6.24 -12.12
CA ARG A 34 -7.79 6.45 -13.11
C ARG A 34 -6.58 5.57 -12.82
N GLU A 35 -6.03 4.95 -13.86
CA GLU A 35 -4.84 4.09 -13.75
C GLU A 35 -3.61 4.84 -13.23
N GLU A 36 -3.38 6.08 -13.71
CA GLU A 36 -2.30 6.94 -13.20
C GLU A 36 -2.39 7.16 -11.69
N THR A 37 -3.61 7.36 -11.17
CA THR A 37 -3.83 7.52 -9.73
C THR A 37 -3.58 6.22 -8.98
N LYS A 38 -3.95 5.06 -9.53
CA LYS A 38 -3.61 3.74 -8.95
C LYS A 38 -2.09 3.56 -8.86
N GLN A 39 -1.35 3.91 -9.92
CA GLN A 39 0.11 3.84 -9.95
C GLN A 39 0.75 4.79 -8.92
N LYS A 40 0.23 6.01 -8.79
CA LYS A 40 0.69 6.97 -7.79
C LYS A 40 0.45 6.46 -6.36
N ARG A 41 -0.76 5.96 -6.07
CA ARG A 41 -1.11 5.36 -4.77
C ARG A 41 -0.28 4.12 -4.45
N LEU A 42 0.07 3.31 -5.44
CA LEU A 42 0.97 2.18 -5.28
C LEU A 42 2.40 2.60 -4.88
N LYS A 43 2.91 3.69 -5.46
CA LYS A 43 4.22 4.25 -5.04
C LYS A 43 4.14 4.81 -3.61
N GLU A 44 3.08 5.55 -3.29
CA GLU A 44 2.85 6.06 -1.93
C GLU A 44 2.68 4.94 -0.90
N LEU A 45 1.98 3.87 -1.25
CA LEU A 45 1.85 2.66 -0.43
C LEU A 45 3.25 2.16 -0.03
N ILE A 46 4.16 1.98 -1.00
CA ILE A 46 5.50 1.48 -0.72
C ILE A 46 6.24 2.41 0.24
N ASN A 47 6.21 3.73 0.01
CA ASN A 47 6.84 4.70 0.91
C ASN A 47 6.27 4.60 2.33
N LYS A 48 4.94 4.60 2.45
CA LYS A 48 4.24 4.47 3.75
C LYS A 48 4.60 3.17 4.48
N LEU A 49 4.64 2.04 3.77
CA LEU A 49 5.00 0.75 4.35
C LEU A 49 6.48 0.72 4.79
N VAL A 50 7.38 1.36 4.04
CA VAL A 50 8.79 1.49 4.43
C VAL A 50 8.95 2.42 5.64
N GLU A 51 8.10 3.44 5.77
CA GLU A 51 8.01 4.30 6.96
C GLU A 51 7.33 3.61 8.16
N GLY A 52 6.78 2.40 8.01
CA GLY A 52 6.10 1.67 9.08
C GLY A 52 4.65 2.13 9.34
N LYS A 53 4.04 2.86 8.39
CA LYS A 53 2.64 3.27 8.46
C LYS A 53 1.73 2.09 8.13
N LYS A 54 0.70 1.88 8.95
CA LYS A 54 -0.20 0.72 8.90
C LYS A 54 -1.44 0.98 8.06
N ASN A 55 -1.80 2.24 7.81
CA ASN A 55 -2.92 2.57 6.95
C ASN A 55 -2.61 3.79 6.04
N PRO A 56 -3.36 3.99 4.94
CA PRO A 56 -3.08 5.09 4.00
C PRO A 56 -3.34 6.47 4.61
N SER A 57 -4.17 6.55 5.66
CA SER A 57 -4.60 7.77 6.32
C SER A 57 -3.63 8.27 7.40
N GLU A 58 -2.67 7.45 7.83
CA GLU A 58 -1.62 7.87 8.75
C GLU A 58 -0.76 8.95 8.11
N LYS A 59 -0.74 10.13 8.76
CA LYS A 59 0.06 11.30 8.39
C LYS A 59 1.53 11.04 8.66
#